data_AF-A0AAQ3UCB1-F1
#
_entry.id   AF-A0AAQ3UCB1-F1
#
_cell.length_a   1.000
_cell.length_b   1.000
_cell.length_c   1.000
_cell.angle_alpha   90.00
_cell.angle_beta   90.00
_cell.angle_gamma   90.00
#
_symmetry.space_group_name_H-M   'P 1'
#
loop_
_entity.id
_entity.type
_entity.pdbx_description
1 polymer ?
#
loop_
_entity_poly.entity_id
_entity_poly.type
_entity_poly.pdbx_seq_one_letter_code
_entity_poly.pdbx_strand_id
1 'polypeptide(L)'
;MDVKSAFLNGFIEEVYMRQPPGFENARFPDRVYKLRKALYGLKQAPRAWYAMLKSFLLKSGFVIGLVDKTLYVDDIVFSGLSHTSVSSFAEQMSRELEMSLMGELQFFLGLQIKQGPSSIKPSIQETYSKSLRLVTPSL
;
A
#
# COMPACT_ATOMS: atom_id res chain seq x y z
N MET A 1 6.27 -4.55 -2.16
CA MET A 1 6.95 -3.44 -1.47
C MET A 1 6.01 -2.93 -0.42
N ASP A 2 6.54 -2.59 0.73
CA ASP A 2 5.79 -1.99 1.84
C ASP A 2 6.26 -0.54 2.05
N VAL A 3 5.33 0.33 2.43
CA VAL A 3 5.60 1.73 2.70
C VAL A 3 5.58 1.98 4.20
N LYS A 4 6.71 2.42 4.76
CA LYS A 4 6.83 2.63 6.20
C LYS A 4 5.91 3.74 6.73
N SER A 5 5.34 4.56 5.85
CA SER A 5 4.61 5.77 6.20
C SER A 5 3.74 6.30 5.04
N ALA A 6 2.94 5.45 4.38
CA ALA A 6 2.11 5.81 3.20
C ALA A 6 1.37 7.14 3.39
N PHE A 7 0.76 7.27 4.56
CA PHE A 7 -0.10 8.39 4.89
C PHE A 7 0.68 9.65 5.25
N LEU A 8 1.91 9.55 5.76
CA LEU A 8 2.69 10.74 6.13
C LEU A 8 3.27 11.48 4.92
N ASN A 9 3.32 10.83 3.76
CA ASN A 9 3.84 11.43 2.54
C ASN A 9 2.76 12.26 1.82
N GLY A 10 1.48 11.94 2.00
CA GLY A 10 0.37 12.62 1.32
C GLY A 10 0.09 14.01 1.88
N PHE A 11 0.08 15.03 1.01
CA PHE A 11 -0.48 16.32 1.35
C PHE A 11 -2.00 16.19 1.53
N ILE A 12 -2.48 16.55 2.72
CA ILE A 12 -3.91 16.55 3.04
C ILE A 12 -4.49 17.95 2.88
N GLU A 13 -5.75 18.01 2.47
CA GLU A 13 -6.59 19.20 2.68
C GLU A 13 -6.60 19.56 4.18
N GLU A 14 -6.84 20.83 4.52
CA GLU A 14 -6.64 21.37 5.88
C GLU A 14 -7.40 20.57 6.96
N VAL A 15 -6.67 19.74 7.70
CA VAL A 15 -7.25 18.94 8.79
C VAL A 15 -6.78 19.51 10.10
N TYR A 16 -7.75 19.82 10.96
CA TYR A 16 -7.52 20.29 12.31
C TYR A 16 -7.88 19.19 13.29
N MET A 17 -7.07 19.04 14.34
CA MET A 17 -7.33 18.12 15.43
C MET A 17 -7.39 18.87 16.77
N ARG A 18 -8.24 18.39 17.67
CA ARG A 18 -8.20 18.83 19.06
C ARG A 18 -6.84 18.50 19.66
N GLN A 19 -6.45 19.25 20.68
CA GLN A 19 -5.21 19.01 21.40
C GLN A 19 -5.26 17.61 22.02
N PRO A 20 -4.32 16.71 21.68
CA PRO A 20 -4.35 15.37 22.21
C PRO A 20 -3.90 15.37 23.68
N PRO A 21 -4.35 14.40 24.49
CA PRO A 21 -3.94 14.27 25.87
C PRO A 21 -2.42 14.25 26.03
N GLY A 22 -1.88 15.12 26.88
CA GLY A 22 -0.45 15.26 27.13
C GLY A 22 0.30 16.22 26.20
N PHE A 23 -0.40 16.84 25.24
CA PHE A 23 0.15 17.86 24.34
C PHE A 23 -0.66 19.16 24.38
N GLU A 24 -1.48 19.37 25.41
CA GLU A 24 -2.26 20.59 25.56
C GLU A 24 -1.38 21.81 25.87
N ASN A 25 -1.65 22.91 25.18
CA ASN A 25 -1.00 24.18 25.40
C ASN A 25 -1.76 24.98 26.45
N ALA A 26 -1.22 25.04 27.67
CA ALA A 26 -1.83 25.76 28.79
C ALA A 26 -2.05 27.27 28.51
N ARG A 27 -1.28 27.89 27.61
CA ARG A 27 -1.46 29.31 27.24
C ARG A 27 -2.57 29.51 26.22
N PHE A 28 -2.93 28.47 25.46
CA PHE A 28 -3.91 28.53 24.39
C PHE A 28 -4.82 27.29 24.42
N PRO A 29 -5.69 27.16 25.43
CA PRO A 29 -6.53 25.97 25.62
C PRO A 29 -7.53 25.76 24.47
N ASP A 30 -8.03 26.84 23.88
CA ASP A 30 -9.06 26.78 22.81
C ASP A 30 -8.48 26.58 21.41
N ARG A 31 -7.16 26.44 21.27
CA ARG A 31 -6.53 26.22 19.96
C ARG A 31 -6.59 24.75 19.54
N VAL A 32 -6.48 24.56 18.23
CA VAL A 32 -6.40 23.25 17.58
C VAL A 32 -5.08 23.13 16.83
N TYR A 33 -4.61 21.90 16.64
CA TYR A 33 -3.45 21.63 15.80
C TYR A 33 -3.87 21.51 14.34
N LYS A 34 -3.13 22.14 13.43
CA LYS A 34 -3.24 21.92 11.98
C LYS A 34 -2.29 20.79 11.59
N LEU A 35 -2.82 19.71 11.05
CA LEU A 35 -2.03 18.60 10.54
C LEU A 35 -1.35 18.99 9.22
N ARG A 36 -0.03 18.83 9.15
CA ARG A 36 0.76 19.04 7.93
C ARG A 36 0.94 17.76 7.11
N LYS A 37 0.69 16.59 7.71
CA LYS A 37 0.85 15.25 7.13
C LYS A 37 -0.39 14.41 7.44
N ALA A 38 -0.76 13.48 6.55
CA ALA A 38 -1.87 12.58 6.82
C ALA A 38 -1.52 11.59 7.93
N LEU A 39 -2.39 11.48 8.94
CA LEU A 39 -2.29 10.47 9.98
C LEU A 39 -3.09 9.23 9.58
N TYR A 40 -2.67 8.08 10.10
CA TYR A 40 -3.43 6.84 10.00
C TYR A 40 -4.84 7.03 10.58
N GLY A 41 -5.85 6.42 9.95
CA GLY A 41 -7.25 6.54 10.36
C GLY A 41 -7.98 7.80 9.87
N LEU A 42 -7.29 8.75 9.21
CA LEU A 42 -7.97 9.85 8.53
C LEU A 42 -8.64 9.35 7.24
N LYS A 43 -9.92 9.71 7.04
CA LYS A 43 -10.69 9.34 5.83
C LYS A 43 -10.02 9.83 4.54
N GLN A 44 -9.35 10.97 4.58
CA GLN A 44 -8.63 11.56 3.44
C GLN A 44 -7.23 10.97 3.19
N ALA A 45 -6.63 10.27 4.16
CA ALA A 45 -5.25 9.81 4.03
C ALA A 45 -5.04 8.82 2.88
N PRO A 46 -5.91 7.81 2.64
CA PRO A 46 -5.78 6.93 1.48
C PRO A 46 -5.89 7.64 0.13
N ARG A 47 -6.75 8.65 0.03
CA ARG A 47 -6.89 9.44 -1.20
C ARG A 47 -5.64 10.27 -1.47
N ALA A 48 -5.05 10.88 -0.45
CA ALA A 48 -3.82 11.65 -0.56
C ALA A 48 -2.63 10.76 -0.97
N TRP A 49 -2.54 9.56 -0.39
CA TRP A 49 -1.55 8.55 -0.78
C TRP A 49 -1.71 8.12 -2.25
N TYR A 50 -2.93 7.76 -2.66
CA TYR A 50 -3.20 7.37 -4.05
C TYR A 50 -2.85 8.48 -5.04
N ALA A 51 -3.20 9.74 -4.75
CA ALA A 51 -2.90 10.87 -5.63
C ALA A 51 -1.40 11.05 -5.86
N MET A 52 -0.60 10.91 -4.82
CA MET A 52 0.85 10.98 -4.91
C MET A 52 1.45 9.78 -5.65
N LEU A 53 1.06 8.55 -5.29
CA LEU A 53 1.51 7.34 -5.97
C LEU A 53 1.18 7.40 -7.47
N LYS A 54 -0.05 7.82 -7.80
CA LYS A 54 -0.50 8.06 -9.16
C LYS A 54 0.39 9.06 -9.89
N SER A 55 0.69 10.20 -9.26
CA SER A 55 1.59 11.20 -9.86
C SER A 55 2.99 10.66 -10.08
N PHE A 56 3.51 9.84 -9.17
CA PHE A 56 4.82 9.22 -9.31
C PHE A 56 4.84 8.26 -10.51
N LEU A 57 3.88 7.31 -10.55
CA LEU A 57 3.80 6.30 -11.61
C LEU A 57 3.66 6.93 -13.00
N LEU A 58 2.84 7.97 -13.15
CA LEU A 58 2.70 8.70 -14.41
C LEU A 58 4.01 9.37 -14.84
N LYS A 59 4.77 9.96 -13.90
CA LYS A 59 6.08 10.57 -14.20
C LYS A 59 7.12 9.53 -14.59
N SER A 60 7.03 8.32 -14.03
CA SER A 60 7.87 7.18 -14.39
C SER A 60 7.45 6.50 -15.71
N GLY A 61 6.45 7.02 -16.43
CA GLY A 61 6.02 6.52 -17.74
C GLY A 61 4.98 5.40 -17.70
N PHE A 62 4.40 5.08 -16.54
CA PHE A 62 3.35 4.09 -16.43
C PHE A 62 2.00 4.65 -16.90
N VAL A 63 1.15 3.75 -17.40
CA VAL A 63 -0.24 4.04 -17.77
C VAL A 63 -1.16 3.43 -16.71
N ILE A 64 -2.16 4.19 -16.28
CA ILE A 64 -3.12 3.76 -15.27
C ILE A 64 -4.21 2.92 -15.94
N GLY A 65 -4.49 1.74 -15.37
CA GLY A 65 -5.54 0.86 -15.86
C GLY A 65 -6.95 1.35 -15.51
N LEU A 66 -7.95 0.85 -16.25
CA LEU A 66 -9.37 1.21 -16.07
C LEU A 66 -9.97 0.73 -14.72
N VAL A 67 -9.33 -0.22 -14.05
CA VAL A 67 -9.81 -0.86 -12.81
C VAL A 67 -9.30 -0.13 -11.55
N ASP A 68 -8.33 0.77 -11.68
CA ASP A 68 -7.65 1.41 -10.54
C ASP A 68 -8.37 2.66 -10.01
N LYS A 69 -9.61 2.51 -9.54
CA LYS A 69 -10.38 3.68 -9.08
C LYS A 69 -10.05 4.15 -7.66
N THR A 70 -9.49 3.30 -6.80
CA THR A 70 -8.97 3.69 -5.47
C THR A 70 -8.08 2.58 -4.89
N LEU A 71 -6.75 2.76 -4.80
CA LEU A 71 -5.90 1.87 -3.99
C LEU A 71 -6.00 2.26 -2.50
N TYR A 72 -6.51 1.35 -1.68
CA TYR A 72 -6.49 1.42 -0.22
C TYR A 72 -5.51 0.37 0.33
N VAL A 73 -4.25 0.46 -0.08
CA VAL A 73 -3.24 -0.56 0.27
C VAL A 73 -1.89 0.10 0.54
N ASP A 74 -1.25 -0.38 1.60
CA ASP A 74 0.13 -0.07 1.96
C ASP A 74 1.12 -0.97 1.18
N ASP A 75 0.63 -2.12 0.70
CA ASP A 75 1.39 -3.07 -0.10
C ASP A 75 1.25 -2.79 -1.60
N ILE A 76 2.40 -2.67 -2.28
CA ILE A 76 2.46 -2.60 -3.75
C ILE A 76 3.11 -3.86 -4.30
N VAL A 77 2.36 -4.58 -5.13
CA VAL A 77 2.86 -5.71 -5.92
C VAL A 77 3.14 -5.21 -7.34
N PHE A 78 4.34 -5.49 -7.84
CA PHE A 78 4.72 -5.20 -9.22
C PHE A 78 5.56 -6.35 -9.78
N SER A 79 5.59 -6.47 -11.10
CA SER A 79 6.38 -7.48 -11.81
C SER A 79 7.00 -6.86 -13.06
N GLY A 80 8.09 -7.45 -13.54
CA GLY A 80 8.78 -7.00 -14.75
C GLY A 80 9.51 -8.16 -15.42
N LEU A 81 9.78 -8.01 -16.72
CA LEU A 81 10.43 -9.05 -17.53
C LEU A 81 11.95 -9.14 -17.31
N SER A 82 12.54 -8.12 -16.70
CA SER A 82 13.96 -8.09 -16.38
C SER A 82 14.17 -7.79 -14.92
N HIS A 83 15.05 -8.55 -14.27
CA HIS A 83 15.50 -8.28 -12.91
C HIS A 83 16.09 -6.87 -12.79
N THR A 84 16.81 -6.39 -13.80
CA THR A 84 17.38 -5.02 -13.77
C THR A 84 16.31 -3.94 -13.76
N SER A 85 15.23 -4.12 -14.53
CA SER A 85 14.09 -3.20 -14.55
C SER A 85 13.33 -3.22 -13.22
N VAL A 86 13.15 -4.41 -12.64
CA VAL A 86 12.50 -4.58 -11.33
C VAL A 86 13.31 -3.91 -10.22
N SER A 87 14.63 -4.15 -10.17
CA SER A 87 15.52 -3.52 -9.18
C SER A 87 15.57 -2.01 -9.34
N SER A 88 15.73 -1.49 -10.56
CA SER A 88 15.77 -0.05 -10.80
C SER A 88 14.47 0.64 -10.39
N PHE A 89 13.31 0.03 -10.67
CA PHE A 89 12.03 0.55 -10.23
C PHE A 89 11.89 0.51 -8.71
N ALA A 90 12.31 -0.60 -8.06
CA ALA A 90 12.30 -0.71 -6.60
C ALA A 90 13.15 0.36 -5.93
N GLU A 91 14.33 0.67 -6.48
CA GLU A 91 15.21 1.74 -5.99
C GLU A 91 14.57 3.12 -6.14
N GLN A 92 13.93 3.40 -7.28
CA GLN A 92 13.21 4.66 -7.50
C GLN A 92 12.06 4.84 -6.49
N MET A 93 11.24 3.80 -6.32
CA MET A 93 10.15 3.76 -5.34
C MET A 93 10.66 3.94 -3.90
N SER A 94 11.78 3.29 -3.55
CA SER A 94 12.38 3.41 -2.22
C SER A 94 12.89 4.82 -1.95
N ARG A 95 13.51 5.45 -2.96
CA ARG A 95 14.07 6.81 -2.84
C ARG A 95 13.00 7.89 -2.78
N GLU A 96 11.96 7.79 -3.60
CA GLU A 96 10.96 8.86 -3.73
C GLU A 96 9.76 8.72 -2.80
N LEU A 97 9.43 7.49 -2.39
CA LEU A 97 8.23 7.21 -1.59
C LEU A 97 8.55 6.59 -0.21
N GLU A 98 9.83 6.51 0.17
CA GLU A 98 10.31 5.89 1.41
C GLU A 98 9.82 4.43 1.59
N MET A 99 9.68 3.71 0.47
CA MET A 99 9.27 2.32 0.45
C MET A 99 10.44 1.35 0.65
N SER A 100 10.12 0.12 1.04
CA SER A 100 11.10 -0.95 1.20
C SER A 100 10.68 -2.20 0.43
N LEU A 101 11.63 -2.86 -0.22
CA LEU A 101 11.40 -4.14 -0.89
C LEU A 101 11.29 -5.25 0.15
N MET A 102 10.18 -5.99 0.10
CA MET A 102 9.87 -7.09 1.03
C MET A 102 10.29 -8.47 0.50
N GLY A 103 11.09 -8.49 -0.58
CA GLY A 103 11.47 -9.70 -1.29
C GLY A 103 10.42 -10.16 -2.31
N GLU A 104 10.60 -11.38 -2.81
CA GLU A 104 9.69 -12.00 -3.77
C GLU A 104 8.32 -12.30 -3.16
N LEU A 105 7.26 -12.07 -3.94
CA LEU A 105 5.90 -12.38 -3.53
C LEU A 105 5.73 -13.90 -3.38
N GLN A 106 5.68 -14.38 -2.14
CA GLN A 106 5.41 -15.79 -1.80
C GLN A 106 3.97 -16.02 -1.34
N PHE A 107 3.31 -14.98 -0.83
CA PHE A 107 1.93 -15.06 -0.34
C PHE A 107 1.18 -13.78 -0.71
N PHE A 108 -0.06 -13.92 -1.15
CA PHE A 108 -0.95 -12.79 -1.44
C PHE A 108 -2.40 -13.20 -1.17
N LEU A 109 -3.11 -12.46 -0.29
CA LEU A 109 -4.51 -12.69 0.05
C LEU A 109 -4.86 -14.16 0.43
N GLY A 110 -3.97 -14.84 1.15
CA GLY A 110 -4.15 -16.25 1.55
C GLY A 110 -3.80 -17.28 0.46
N LEU A 111 -3.34 -16.84 -0.70
CA LEU A 111 -2.78 -17.70 -1.74
C LEU A 111 -1.27 -17.75 -1.61
N GLN A 112 -0.71 -18.95 -1.61
CA GLN A 112 0.72 -19.16 -1.78
C GLN A 112 1.08 -19.03 -3.26
N ILE A 113 2.07 -18.20 -3.56
CA ILE A 113 2.55 -17.92 -4.91
C ILE A 113 3.86 -18.68 -5.12
N LYS A 114 3.89 -19.58 -6.11
CA LYS A 114 5.13 -20.23 -6.57
C LYS A 114 5.57 -19.60 -7.88
N GLN A 115 6.68 -18.88 -7.83
CA GLN A 115 7.27 -18.26 -9.00
C GLN A 115 8.17 -19.28 -9.70
N GLY A 116 7.88 -19.58 -10.97
CA GLY A 116 8.69 -20.44 -11.83
C GLY A 116 9.26 -19.66 -13.01
N PRO A 117 10.26 -20.22 -13.73
CA PRO A 117 10.97 -19.53 -14.81
C PRO A 117 10.08 -18.97 -15.94
N SER A 118 8.90 -19.55 -16.12
CA SER A 118 7.97 -19.23 -17.21
C SER A 118 6.53 -18.96 -16.75
N SER A 119 6.23 -19.12 -15.46
CA SER A 119 4.86 -18.97 -14.96
C SER A 119 4.81 -18.70 -13.46
N ILE A 120 3.89 -17.84 -13.05
CA ILE A 120 3.50 -17.66 -11.64
C ILE A 120 2.32 -18.59 -11.39
N LYS A 121 2.46 -19.52 -10.44
CA LYS A 121 1.40 -20.47 -10.07
C LYS A 121 0.85 -20.13 -8.68
N PRO A 122 -0.39 -19.62 -8.58
CA PRO A 122 -1.06 -19.53 -7.29
C PRO A 122 -1.47 -20.94 -6.82
N SER A 123 -1.29 -21.21 -5.54
CA SER A 123 -1.73 -22.42 -4.86
C SER A 123 -2.39 -22.04 -3.54
N ILE A 124 -3.41 -22.79 -3.13
CA ILE A 124 -4.04 -22.61 -1.82
C ILE A 124 -3.01 -23.01 -0.76
N GLN A 125 -2.86 -22.18 0.28
CA GLN A 125 -1.96 -22.47 1.38
C GLN A 125 -2.29 -23.83 2.01
N GLU A 126 -1.28 -24.63 2.35
CA GLU A 126 -1.48 -25.96 2.96
C GLU A 126 -2.30 -25.92 4.25
N THR A 127 -2.31 -24.80 4.96
CA THR A 127 -3.13 -24.58 6.14
C THR A 127 -4.62 -24.46 5.81
N TYR A 128 -4.97 -23.75 4.72
CA TYR A 128 -6.36 -23.63 4.24
C TYR A 128 -6.80 -24.87 3.46
N SER A 129 -5.89 -25.57 2.78
CA SER A 129 -6.26 -26.81 2.09
C SER A 129 -6.73 -27.91 3.05
N LYS A 130 -6.20 -27.94 4.28
CA LYS A 130 -6.63 -28.86 5.34
C LYS A 130 -8.05 -28.57 5.86
N SER A 131 -8.58 -27.36 5.68
CA SER A 131 -9.95 -27.02 6.05
C SER A 131 -10.97 -27.16 4.91
N LEU A 132 -10.51 -27.45 3.68
CA LEU A 132 -11.38 -27.75 2.55
C LEU A 132 -11.93 -29.18 2.66
N ARG A 133 -13.26 -29.33 2.57
CA ARG A 133 -13.92 -30.62 2.42
C ARG A 133 -14.61 -30.68 1.07
N LEU A 134 -14.38 -31.77 0.33
CA LEU A 134 -15.17 -32.10 -0.84
C LEU A 134 -16.59 -32.45 -0.39
N VAL A 135 -17.57 -31.78 -0.97
CA VAL A 135 -18.99 -32.07 -0.74
C VAL A 135 -19.59 -32.42 -2.09
N THR A 136 -20.30 -33.55 -2.17
CA THR A 136 -21.13 -33.86 -3.34
C THR A 136 -22.36 -32.96 -3.32
N PRO A 137 -22.74 -32.33 -4.45
CA PRO A 137 -24.00 -31.59 -4.52
C PRO A 137 -25.16 -32.54 -4.20
N SER A 138 -25.98 -32.18 -3.21
CA SER A 138 -27.27 -32.83 -3.03
C SER A 138 -28.19 -32.35 -4.16
N LEU A 139 -28.65 -33.29 -4.99
CA LEU A 139 -29.69 -33.07 -6.00
C LEU A 139 -31.00 -32.60 -5.35
#